data_AF-A0A3D4BJX4-F1
#
_entry.id   AF-A0A3D4BJX4-F1
#
_cell.length_a   1.000
_cell.length_b   1.000
_cell.length_c   1.000
_cell.angle_alpha   90.00
_cell.angle_beta   90.00
_cell.angle_gamma   90.00
#
_symmetry.space_group_name_H-M   'P 1'
#
loop_
_entity.id
_entity.type
_entity.pdbx_description
1 polymer ?
#
loop_
_entity_poly.entity_id
_entity_poly.type
_entity_poly.pdbx_seq_one_letter_code
_entity_poly.pdbx_strand_id
1 'polypeptide(L)'
;MKKIILLFIGLATFVSSCNNTGIEKPKNLLDEDEMVSIIYDLSLLDAIRSQNIGVPNLTPTANQLLKDKYKIDSLTFAKNSQYYASDVSKYKEIYDRVKIRLDRENEKVNGKKTEIAVDGGIVK
;
A
#
# COMPACT_ATOMS: atom_id res chain seq x y z
N MET A 1 -50.55 2.61 2.90
CA MET A 1 -49.75 3.02 4.08
C MET A 1 -48.52 2.14 4.31
N LYS A 2 -48.62 0.80 4.32
CA LYS A 2 -47.45 -0.11 4.47
C LYS A 2 -46.31 0.07 3.44
N LYS A 3 -46.64 0.41 2.18
CA LYS A 3 -45.65 0.64 1.10
C LYS A 3 -44.82 1.91 1.29
N ILE A 4 -45.39 2.95 1.91
CA ILE A 4 -44.70 4.21 2.21
C ILE A 4 -43.74 4.02 3.39
N ILE A 5 -44.15 3.22 4.39
CA ILE A 5 -43.30 2.86 5.54
C ILE A 5 -42.06 2.07 5.09
N LEU A 6 -42.22 1.12 4.15
CA LEU A 6 -41.09 0.38 3.57
C LEU A 6 -40.12 1.27 2.78
N LEU A 7 -40.65 2.28 2.07
CA LEU A 7 -39.83 3.25 1.33
C LEU A 7 -39.02 4.15 2.27
N PHE A 8 -39.62 4.61 3.37
CA PHE A 8 -38.93 5.41 4.39
C PHE A 8 -37.86 4.61 5.16
N ILE A 9 -38.13 3.33 5.44
CA ILE A 9 -37.14 2.43 6.07
C ILE A 9 -35.96 2.15 5.13
N GLY A 10 -36.22 1.93 3.84
CA GLY A 10 -35.15 1.75 2.84
C GLY A 10 -34.32 3.01 2.61
N LEU A 11 -34.94 4.20 2.71
CA LEU A 11 -34.23 5.47 2.62
C LEU A 11 -33.38 5.74 3.87
N ALA A 12 -33.90 5.43 5.06
CA ALA A 12 -33.18 5.65 6.33
C ALA A 12 -31.91 4.79 6.47
N THR A 13 -31.90 3.55 5.97
CA THR A 13 -30.71 2.70 5.97
C THR A 13 -29.65 3.16 4.96
N PHE A 14 -30.04 3.85 3.88
CA PHE A 14 -29.11 4.40 2.90
C PHE A 14 -28.31 5.58 3.45
N VAL A 15 -28.91 6.44 4.29
CA VAL A 15 -28.22 7.62 4.85
C VAL A 15 -27.23 7.26 5.97
N SER A 16 -27.37 6.08 6.59
CA SER A 16 -26.50 5.64 7.69
C SER A 16 -25.17 5.02 7.23
N SER A 17 -24.98 4.83 5.93
CA SER A 17 -23.75 4.24 5.37
C SER A 17 -22.56 5.20 5.30
N CYS A 18 -22.74 6.45 5.72
CA CYS A 18 -21.71 7.48 5.64
C CYS A 18 -21.39 8.01 7.04
N ASN A 19 -20.75 7.18 7.87
CA ASN A 19 -20.23 7.66 9.14
C ASN A 19 -18.97 6.91 9.57
N ASN A 20 -17.82 7.28 8.99
CA ASN A 20 -16.55 7.32 9.71
C ASN A 20 -15.57 8.22 8.94
N THR A 21 -15.57 9.52 9.24
CA THR A 21 -14.76 10.53 8.54
C THR A 21 -13.30 10.54 8.99
N GLY A 22 -12.83 9.52 9.72
CA GLY A 22 -11.44 9.35 10.11
C GLY A 22 -10.98 7.92 9.84
N ILE A 23 -9.82 7.77 9.21
CA ILE A 23 -9.17 6.46 9.14
C ILE A 23 -8.73 6.07 10.55
N GLU A 24 -9.29 4.98 11.07
CA GLU A 24 -8.92 4.48 12.39
C GLU A 24 -7.50 3.93 12.40
N LYS A 25 -6.77 4.20 13.49
CA LYS A 25 -5.43 3.63 13.70
C LYS A 25 -5.54 2.09 13.78
N PRO A 26 -4.79 1.34 12.95
CA PRO A 26 -4.79 -0.11 12.99
C PRO A 26 -4.34 -0.64 14.36
N LYS A 27 -4.92 -1.77 14.80
CA LYS A 27 -4.51 -2.43 16.05
C LYS A 27 -3.03 -2.84 16.05
N ASN A 28 -2.56 -3.32 14.90
CA ASN A 28 -1.16 -3.61 14.66
C ASN A 28 -0.62 -2.54 13.70
N LEU A 29 -0.21 -1.40 14.25
CA LEU A 29 0.41 -0.33 13.48
C LEU A 29 1.85 -0.73 13.16
N LEU A 30 2.17 -0.79 11.87
CA LEU A 30 3.53 -0.98 11.36
C LEU A 30 4.27 0.33 11.43
N ASP A 31 5.54 0.30 11.82
CA ASP A 31 6.37 1.50 11.77
C ASP A 31 6.66 1.90 10.32
N GLU A 32 7.00 3.17 10.08
CA GLU A 32 7.22 3.66 8.72
C GLU A 32 8.36 2.92 8.01
N ASP A 33 9.42 2.55 8.74
CA ASP A 33 10.55 1.78 8.18
C ASP A 33 10.16 0.35 7.79
N GLU A 34 9.20 -0.25 8.51
CA GLU A 34 8.61 -1.53 8.13
C GLU A 34 7.79 -1.37 6.85
N MET A 35 6.98 -0.30 6.75
CA MET A 35 6.23 0.02 5.53
C MET A 35 7.14 0.25 4.33
N VAL A 36 8.23 1.00 4.49
CA VAL A 36 9.27 1.18 3.45
C VAL A 36 9.82 -0.17 3.02
N SER A 37 10.15 -1.04 3.97
CA SER A 37 10.70 -2.36 3.67
C SER A 37 9.71 -3.25 2.92
N ILE A 38 8.45 -3.29 3.36
CA ILE A 38 7.38 -4.08 2.74
C ILE A 38 7.12 -3.59 1.32
N ILE A 39 6.94 -2.29 1.12
CA ILE A 39 6.64 -1.72 -0.20
C ILE A 39 7.82 -1.95 -1.15
N TYR A 40 9.06 -1.76 -0.70
CA TYR A 40 10.25 -2.06 -1.49
C TYR A 40 10.26 -3.50 -2.02
N ASP A 41 10.01 -4.47 -1.13
CA ASP A 41 10.00 -5.88 -1.48
C ASP A 41 8.85 -6.24 -2.42
N LEU A 42 7.67 -5.67 -2.20
CA LEU A 42 6.52 -5.84 -3.08
C LEU A 42 6.80 -5.24 -4.47
N SER A 43 7.45 -4.08 -4.54
CA SER A 43 7.89 -3.48 -5.81
C SER A 43 8.90 -4.37 -6.55
N LEU A 44 9.85 -4.97 -5.81
CA LEU A 44 10.80 -5.91 -6.41
C LEU A 44 10.09 -7.19 -6.91
N LEU A 45 9.16 -7.71 -6.13
CA LEU A 45 8.36 -8.87 -6.52
C LEU A 45 7.55 -8.58 -7.80
N ASP A 46 6.96 -7.39 -7.92
CA ASP A 46 6.22 -6.97 -9.10
C ASP A 46 7.14 -6.80 -10.33
N ALA A 47 8.33 -6.23 -10.15
CA ALA A 47 9.35 -6.13 -11.20
C ALA A 47 9.81 -7.51 -11.71
N ILE A 48 10.00 -8.47 -10.80
CA ILE A 48 10.33 -9.87 -11.11
C ILE A 48 9.21 -10.51 -11.95
N ARG A 49 7.96 -10.36 -11.53
CA ARG A 49 6.79 -10.95 -12.22
C ARG A 49 6.53 -10.31 -13.58
N SER A 50 6.58 -8.98 -13.66
CA SER A 50 6.32 -8.24 -14.91
C SER A 50 7.34 -8.54 -16.00
N GLN A 51 8.60 -8.81 -15.63
CA GLN A 51 9.64 -9.21 -16.57
C GLN A 51 9.69 -10.73 -16.82
N ASN A 52 8.77 -11.51 -16.22
CA ASN A 52 8.79 -12.98 -16.21
C ASN A 52 10.14 -13.55 -15.75
N ILE A 53 10.82 -12.82 -14.87
CA ILE A 53 12.06 -13.25 -14.23
C ILE A 53 11.66 -14.19 -13.09
N GLY A 54 12.21 -15.41 -13.05
CA GLY A 54 11.90 -16.41 -12.03
C GLY A 54 11.06 -17.58 -12.54
N VAL A 55 10.84 -18.56 -11.67
CA VAL A 55 10.08 -19.78 -11.99
C VAL A 55 8.64 -19.55 -11.53
N PRO A 56 7.63 -19.59 -12.42
CA PRO A 56 6.24 -19.22 -12.11
C PRO A 56 5.65 -19.87 -10.85
N ASN A 57 6.09 -21.09 -10.53
CA ASN A 57 5.62 -21.87 -9.38
C ASN A 57 6.51 -21.77 -8.13
N LEU A 58 7.66 -21.07 -8.22
CA LEU A 58 8.57 -20.83 -7.08
C LEU A 58 8.58 -19.36 -6.65
N THR A 59 8.15 -18.44 -7.52
CA THR A 59 8.03 -17.02 -7.18
C THR A 59 6.85 -16.82 -6.21
N PRO A 60 7.07 -16.29 -5.00
CA PRO A 60 6.01 -16.12 -4.02
C PRO A 60 4.93 -15.16 -4.52
N THR A 61 3.71 -15.33 -4.04
CA THR A 61 2.66 -14.31 -4.13
C THR A 61 2.94 -13.18 -3.13
N ALA A 62 2.34 -12.01 -3.34
CA ALA A 62 2.43 -10.90 -2.37
C ALA A 62 2.02 -11.35 -0.95
N ASN A 63 0.94 -12.12 -0.83
CA ASN A 63 0.47 -12.63 0.47
C ASN A 63 1.48 -13.60 1.11
N GLN A 64 2.11 -14.47 0.32
CA GLN A 64 3.18 -15.35 0.82
C GLN A 64 4.39 -14.56 1.28
N LEU A 65 4.82 -13.55 0.51
CA LEU A 65 5.92 -12.67 0.90
C LEU A 65 5.63 -11.95 2.22
N LEU A 66 4.44 -11.34 2.35
CA LEU A 66 3.99 -10.65 3.56
C LEU A 66 3.99 -11.59 4.78
N LYS A 67 3.42 -12.79 4.60
CA LYS A 67 3.32 -13.79 5.67
C LYS A 67 4.67 -14.36 6.07
N ASP A 68 5.49 -14.73 5.09
CA ASP A 68 6.70 -15.51 5.35
C ASP A 68 7.86 -14.62 5.80
N LYS A 69 8.02 -13.43 5.20
CA LYS A 69 9.10 -12.50 5.54
C LYS A 69 8.73 -11.54 6.68
N TYR A 70 7.57 -10.92 6.60
CA TYR A 70 7.16 -9.86 7.55
C TYR A 70 6.24 -10.34 8.68
N LYS A 71 5.79 -11.61 8.62
CA LYS A 71 4.88 -12.21 9.62
C LYS A 71 3.56 -11.44 9.77
N ILE A 72 3.09 -10.82 8.69
CA ILE A 72 1.81 -10.11 8.63
C ILE A 72 0.90 -10.68 7.54
N ASP A 73 -0.40 -10.42 7.66
CA ASP A 73 -1.38 -10.75 6.62
C ASP A 73 -1.69 -9.54 5.72
N SER A 74 -2.41 -9.82 4.63
CA SER A 74 -2.81 -8.80 3.66
C SER A 74 -3.75 -7.75 4.25
N LEU A 75 -4.57 -8.13 5.23
CA LEU A 75 -5.50 -7.21 5.90
C LEU A 75 -4.76 -6.21 6.79
N THR A 76 -3.72 -6.65 7.48
CA THR A 76 -2.84 -5.82 8.29
C THR A 76 -2.12 -4.83 7.41
N PHE A 77 -1.54 -5.27 6.29
CA PHE A 77 -0.93 -4.37 5.32
C PHE A 77 -1.95 -3.36 4.77
N ALA A 78 -3.11 -3.81 4.30
CA ALA A 78 -4.13 -2.92 3.73
C ALA A 78 -4.59 -1.83 4.71
N LYS A 79 -4.81 -2.17 5.98
CA LYS A 79 -5.18 -1.20 7.02
C LYS A 79 -4.07 -0.20 7.31
N ASN A 80 -2.82 -0.65 7.35
CA ASN A 80 -1.67 0.23 7.53
C ASN A 80 -1.48 1.16 6.33
N SER A 81 -1.58 0.64 5.10
CA SER A 81 -1.54 1.46 3.88
C SER A 81 -2.65 2.50 3.88
N GLN A 82 -3.87 2.15 4.28
CA GLN A 82 -4.99 3.09 4.40
C GLN A 82 -4.72 4.15 5.49
N TYR A 83 -4.15 3.75 6.63
CA TYR A 83 -3.77 4.66 7.71
C TYR A 83 -2.72 5.67 7.27
N TYR A 84 -1.62 5.22 6.67
CA TYR A 84 -0.59 6.14 6.18
C TYR A 84 -1.08 7.00 5.02
N ALA A 85 -1.91 6.46 4.12
CA ALA A 85 -2.52 7.23 3.03
C ALA A 85 -3.49 8.33 3.50
N SER A 86 -3.93 8.31 4.77
CA SER A 86 -4.72 9.41 5.34
C SER A 86 -3.92 10.69 5.54
N ASP A 87 -2.58 10.59 5.61
CA ASP A 87 -1.64 11.70 5.60
C ASP A 87 -0.77 11.61 4.34
N VAL A 88 -1.19 12.34 3.30
CA VAL A 88 -0.55 12.29 1.97
C VAL A 88 0.94 12.62 2.04
N SER A 89 1.34 13.55 2.90
CA SER A 89 2.74 13.96 3.05
C SER A 89 3.59 12.82 3.62
N LYS A 90 3.11 12.15 4.67
CA LYS A 90 3.80 10.99 5.25
C LYS A 90 3.84 9.81 4.31
N TYR A 91 2.73 9.54 3.62
CA TYR A 91 2.69 8.43 2.68
C TYR A 91 3.67 8.66 1.52
N LYS A 92 3.76 9.91 1.02
CA LYS A 92 4.76 10.30 0.04
C LYS A 92 6.18 10.04 0.55
N GLU A 93 6.49 10.43 1.78
CA GLU A 93 7.82 10.21 2.37
C GLU A 93 8.21 8.72 2.41
N ILE A 94 7.25 7.83 2.73
CA ILE A 94 7.47 6.37 2.66
C ILE A 94 7.85 5.95 1.24
N TYR A 95 7.10 6.39 0.21
CA TYR A 95 7.41 6.05 -1.19
C TYR A 95 8.70 6.69 -1.70
N ASP A 96 9.03 7.91 -1.27
CA ASP A 96 10.28 8.58 -1.62
C ASP A 96 11.47 7.80 -1.06
N ARG A 97 11.39 7.31 0.18
CA ARG A 97 12.41 6.43 0.77
C ARG A 97 12.54 5.10 0.02
N VAL A 98 11.42 4.49 -0.40
CA VAL A 98 11.43 3.29 -1.26
C VAL A 98 12.16 3.57 -2.57
N LYS A 99 11.83 4.69 -3.24
CA LYS A 99 12.46 5.11 -4.50
C LYS A 99 13.97 5.31 -4.32
N ILE A 100 14.39 6.06 -3.31
CA ILE A 100 15.82 6.29 -3.00
C ILE A 100 16.55 4.96 -2.80
N ARG A 101 15.93 4.00 -2.11
CA ARG A 101 16.51 2.67 -1.90
C ARG A 101 16.64 1.91 -3.22
N LEU A 102 15.60 1.89 -4.07
CA LEU A 102 15.64 1.24 -5.38
C LEU A 102 16.71 1.86 -6.28
N ASP A 103 16.78 3.20 -6.35
CA ASP A 103 17.77 3.91 -7.14
C ASP A 103 19.19 3.56 -6.68
N ARG A 104 19.44 3.54 -5.37
CA ARG A 104 20.74 3.14 -4.81
C ARG A 104 21.14 1.72 -5.18
N GLU A 105 20.21 0.75 -5.10
CA GLU A 105 20.50 -0.63 -5.49
C GLU A 105 20.72 -0.74 -7.01
N ASN A 106 19.97 0.02 -7.81
CA ASN A 106 20.15 0.07 -9.26
C ASN A 106 21.51 0.67 -9.66
N GLU A 107 21.97 1.71 -8.98
CA GLU A 107 23.30 2.31 -9.17
C GLU A 107 24.43 1.30 -8.89
N LYS A 108 24.29 0.49 -7.82
CA LYS A 108 25.26 -0.55 -7.50
C LYS A 108 25.38 -1.61 -8.60
N VAL A 109 24.27 -1.94 -9.25
CA VAL A 109 24.22 -2.95 -10.32
C VAL A 109 24.71 -2.38 -11.66
N ASN A 110 24.30 -1.16 -12.01
CA ASN A 110 24.48 -0.60 -13.35
C ASN A 110 25.60 0.46 -13.46
N GLY A 111 26.18 0.92 -12.35
CA GLY A 111 27.29 1.87 -12.32
C GLY A 111 26.99 3.29 -12.81
N LYS A 112 25.74 3.58 -13.20
CA LYS A 112 25.26 4.92 -13.60
C LYS A 112 24.56 5.57 -12.43
N LYS A 113 24.99 6.77 -12.03
CA LYS A 113 24.25 7.60 -11.08
C LYS A 113 22.88 7.95 -11.66
N THR A 114 21.82 7.58 -10.97
CA THR A 114 20.47 7.99 -11.33
C THR A 114 20.24 9.34 -10.66
N GLU A 115 19.96 10.39 -11.44
CA GLU A 115 19.60 11.68 -10.86
C GLU A 115 18.31 11.49 -10.05
N ILE A 116 18.38 11.66 -8.73
CA ILE A 116 17.25 11.50 -7.82
C ILE A 116 16.32 12.69 -8.04
N ALA A 117 15.52 12.64 -9.11
CA ALA A 117 14.39 13.53 -9.28
C ALA A 117 13.31 13.07 -8.30
N VAL A 118 13.27 13.67 -7.11
CA VAL A 118 12.09 13.61 -6.24
C VAL A 118 11.04 14.47 -6.93
N ASP A 119 10.40 13.91 -7.96
CA ASP A 119 9.33 14.60 -8.66
C ASP A 119 8.20 14.83 -7.66
N GLY A 120 7.82 16.11 -7.51
CA GLY A 120 6.68 16.52 -6.70
C GLY A 120 5.45 15.90 -7.33
N GLY A 121 4.92 14.86 -6.67
CA GLY A 121 3.93 13.94 -7.21
C GLY A 121 2.83 14.60 -8.04
N ILE A 122 2.51 13.94 -9.16
CA ILE A 122 1.37 14.25 -10.00
C ILE A 122 0.09 13.94 -9.20
N VAL A 123 -0.55 15.01 -8.72
CA VAL A 123 -2.00 15.05 -8.55
C VAL A 123 -2.47 16.32 -9.25
N LYS A 124 -2.91 16.18 -10.50
CA LYS A 124 -3.82 17.13 -11.16
C LYS A 124 -5.18 16.48 -11.25
#